data_AF-A0A1B2EEN3-F1
#
_entry.id   AF-A0A1B2EEN3-F1
#
_cell.length_a   1.000
_cell.length_b   1.000
_cell.length_c   1.000
_cell.angle_alpha   90.00
_cell.angle_beta   90.00
_cell.angle_gamma   90.00
#
_symmetry.space_group_name_H-M   'P 1'
#
loop_
_entity.id
_entity.type
_entity.pdbx_description
1 polymer ?
#
loop_
_entity_poly.entity_id
_entity_poly.type
_entity_poly.pdbx_seq_one_letter_code
_entity_poly.pdbx_strand_id
1 'polypeptide(L)'
;MPRFYFDVREGARFIPDEEGLELESLDAAEREAAVSAVDIGRSQLPHGKVREITVEVNDENGLGLIAATTSLTVLRTIRTLA
;
A
#
# COMPACT_ATOMS: atom_id res chain seq x y z
N MET A 1 -12.00 3.82 -20.20
CA MET A 1 -12.08 3.79 -18.73
C MET A 1 -10.99 4.72 -18.20
N PRO A 2 -11.17 5.45 -17.08
CA PRO A 2 -10.08 6.26 -16.52
C PRO A 2 -8.87 5.38 -16.20
N ARG A 3 -7.67 5.93 -16.40
CA ARG A 3 -6.40 5.29 -16.05
C ARG A 3 -5.94 5.82 -14.71
N PHE A 4 -5.57 4.91 -13.82
CA PHE A 4 -5.07 5.21 -12.48
C PHE A 4 -3.67 4.64 -12.31
N TYR A 5 -2.81 5.33 -11.58
CA TYR A 5 -1.43 4.94 -11.33
C TYR A 5 -1.25 4.60 -9.86
N PHE A 6 -0.63 3.46 -9.55
CA PHE A 6 -0.58 2.85 -8.21
C PHE A 6 0.85 2.87 -7.64
N ASP A 7 1.31 4.06 -7.24
CA ASP A 7 2.65 4.22 -6.70
C ASP A 7 2.79 3.56 -5.32
N VAL A 8 3.92 2.90 -5.06
CA VAL A 8 4.16 2.19 -3.79
C VAL A 8 5.20 2.92 -2.95
N ARG A 9 4.86 3.15 -1.67
CA ARG A 9 5.79 3.57 -0.62
C ARG A 9 6.07 2.43 0.36
N GLU A 10 7.36 2.12 0.52
CA GLU A 10 7.88 1.11 1.43
C GLU A 10 8.88 1.78 2.39
N GLY A 11 8.37 2.38 3.48
CA GLY A 11 9.18 3.24 4.34
C GLY A 11 9.76 4.43 3.57
N ALA A 12 11.09 4.48 3.42
CA ALA A 12 11.78 5.55 2.67
C ALA A 12 11.85 5.30 1.16
N ARG A 13 11.51 4.10 0.69
CA ARG A 13 11.57 3.76 -0.74
C ARG A 13 10.26 4.16 -1.41
N PHE A 14 10.37 4.80 -2.57
CA PHE A 14 9.27 5.11 -3.47
C PHE A 14 9.46 4.35 -4.77
N ILE A 15 8.39 3.73 -5.27
CA ILE A 15 8.36 2.92 -6.48
C ILE A 15 7.21 3.46 -7.33
N PRO A 16 7.48 4.23 -8.39
CA PRO A 16 6.42 4.74 -9.25
C PRO A 16 5.83 3.63 -10.12
N ASP A 17 4.54 3.74 -10.41
CA ASP A 17 3.85 3.00 -11.45
C ASP A 17 3.83 3.85 -12.73
N GLU A 18 4.52 3.40 -13.78
CA GLU A 18 4.59 4.11 -15.07
C GLU A 18 3.52 3.62 -16.06
N GLU A 19 2.92 2.45 -15.82
CA GLU A 19 1.97 1.83 -16.74
C GLU A 19 0.54 2.24 -16.41
N GLY A 20 0.20 2.21 -15.12
CA GLY A 20 -1.16 2.41 -14.64
C GLY A 20 -2.14 1.32 -15.08
N LEU A 21 -3.34 1.36 -14.53
CA LEU A 21 -4.42 0.43 -14.83
C LEU A 21 -5.70 1.18 -15.22
N GLU A 22 -6.34 0.74 -16.30
CA GLU A 22 -7.67 1.23 -16.66
C GLU A 22 -8.74 0.53 -15.82
N LEU A 23 -9.49 1.31 -15.05
CA LEU A 23 -10.54 0.79 -14.17
C LEU A 23 -11.86 1.54 -14.37
N GLU A 24 -12.97 0.88 -14.08
CA GLU A 24 -14.31 1.42 -14.35
C GLU A 24 -14.66 2.65 -13.52
N SER A 25 -14.05 2.81 -12.33
CA SER A 25 -14.35 3.89 -11.39
C SER A 25 -13.25 4.09 -10.35
N LEU A 26 -13.35 5.20 -9.61
CA LEU A 26 -12.50 5.46 -8.45
C LEU A 26 -12.68 4.40 -7.36
N ASP A 27 -13.91 3.91 -7.12
CA ASP A 27 -14.18 2.83 -6.17
C ASP A 27 -13.49 1.51 -6.56
N ALA A 28 -13.34 1.25 -7.86
CA ALA A 28 -12.58 0.09 -8.34
C ALA A 28 -11.07 0.29 -8.06
N ALA A 29 -10.55 1.50 -8.27
CA ALA A 29 -9.17 1.85 -7.93
C ALA A 29 -8.90 1.79 -6.42
N GLU A 30 -9.85 2.21 -5.59
CA GLU A 30 -9.75 2.10 -4.12
C GLU A 30 -9.58 0.65 -3.69
N ARG A 31 -10.44 -0.25 -4.21
CA ARG A 31 -10.37 -1.68 -3.90
C ARG A 31 -9.06 -2.29 -4.36
N GLU A 32 -8.61 -1.97 -5.56
CA GLU A 32 -7.32 -2.44 -6.08
C GLU A 32 -6.18 -1.99 -5.17
N ALA A 33 -6.10 -0.69 -4.86
CA ALA A 33 -5.06 -0.15 -3.99
C ALA A 33 -5.04 -0.80 -2.59
N ALA A 34 -6.20 -1.05 -2.00
CA ALA A 34 -6.31 -1.73 -0.71
C ALA A 34 -5.80 -3.18 -0.78
N VAL A 35 -6.16 -3.92 -1.84
CA VAL A 35 -5.68 -5.30 -2.06
C VAL A 35 -4.17 -5.32 -2.28
N SER A 36 -3.65 -4.44 -3.16
CA SER A 36 -2.22 -4.33 -3.43
C SER A 36 -1.41 -4.01 -2.16
N ALA A 37 -1.88 -3.06 -1.34
CA ALA A 37 -1.20 -2.70 -0.08
C ALA A 37 -1.10 -3.89 0.89
N VAL A 38 -2.17 -4.69 1.00
CA VAL A 38 -2.18 -5.90 1.84
C VAL A 38 -1.23 -6.96 1.27
N ASP A 39 -1.25 -7.20 -0.03
CA ASP A 39 -0.45 -8.25 -0.66
C ASP A 39 1.05 -7.94 -0.62
N ILE A 40 1.43 -6.69 -0.87
CA ILE A 40 2.82 -6.22 -0.67
C ILE A 40 3.17 -6.33 0.81
N GLY A 41 2.30 -5.84 1.71
CA GLY A 41 2.50 -5.87 3.14
C GLY A 41 2.75 -7.27 3.70
N ARG A 42 2.05 -8.29 3.21
CA ARG A 42 2.23 -9.71 3.60
C ARG A 42 3.67 -10.19 3.39
N SER A 43 4.35 -9.72 2.35
CA SER A 43 5.73 -10.13 2.04
C SER A 43 6.79 -9.39 2.85
N GLN A 44 6.49 -8.19 3.38
CA GLN A 44 7.51 -7.31 3.97
C GLN A 44 7.35 -7.05 5.46
N LEU A 45 6.11 -6.85 5.92
CA LEU A 45 5.80 -6.45 7.29
C LEU A 45 6.16 -7.52 8.34
N PRO A 46 5.92 -8.83 8.13
CA PRO A 46 6.24 -9.84 9.14
C PRO A 46 7.73 -9.95 9.46
N HIS A 47 8.60 -9.57 8.51
CA HIS A 47 10.05 -9.59 8.69
C HIS A 47 10.59 -8.32 9.37
N GLY A 48 9.73 -7.32 9.63
CA GLY A 48 10.12 -6.06 10.26
C GLY A 48 11.04 -5.17 9.42
N LYS A 49 11.14 -5.41 8.11
CA LYS A 49 11.95 -4.60 7.18
C LYS A 49 11.38 -3.18 7.02
N VAL A 50 10.06 -3.07 7.05
CA VAL A 50 9.29 -1.83 6.99
C VAL A 50 8.15 -1.90 8.01
N ARG A 51 7.65 -0.74 8.45
CA ARG A 51 6.56 -0.63 9.44
C ARG A 51 5.18 -0.56 8.81
N GLU A 52 5.12 0.00 7.60
CA GLU A 52 3.93 0.21 6.82
C GLU A 52 4.27 0.16 5.33
N ILE A 53 3.26 -0.17 4.54
CA ILE A 53 3.23 -0.07 3.09
C ILE A 53 2.06 0.83 2.72
N THR A 54 2.29 1.79 1.85
CA THR A 54 1.24 2.65 1.30
C THR A 54 1.21 2.50 -0.22
N VAL A 55 0.02 2.33 -0.78
CA VAL A 55 -0.24 2.43 -2.21
C VAL A 55 -1.01 3.74 -2.45
N GLU A 56 -0.42 4.63 -3.23
CA GLU A 56 -0.97 5.92 -3.62
C GLU A 56 -1.58 5.81 -5.02
N VAL A 57 -2.84 6.22 -5.16
CA VAL A 57 -3.53 6.24 -6.45
C VAL A 57 -3.54 7.65 -7.00
N ASN A 58 -2.98 7.83 -8.18
CA ASN A 58 -2.97 9.10 -8.91
C ASN A 58 -3.79 9.00 -10.21
N ASP A 59 -4.33 10.13 -10.67
CA ASP A 59 -4.84 10.24 -12.04
C ASP A 59 -3.71 10.46 -13.07
N GLU A 60 -4.07 10.54 -14.34
CA GLU A 60 -3.15 10.81 -15.45
C GLU A 60 -2.42 12.16 -15.38
N ASN A 61 -2.90 13.10 -14.58
CA ASN A 61 -2.27 14.40 -14.36
C ASN A 61 -1.37 14.41 -13.11
N GLY A 62 -1.22 13.26 -12.43
CA GLY A 62 -0.47 13.14 -11.19
C GLY A 62 -1.19 13.70 -9.96
N LEU A 63 -2.51 13.91 -10.02
CA LEU A 63 -3.29 14.29 -8.86
C LEU A 63 -3.52 13.05 -7.98
N GLY A 64 -3.05 13.11 -6.73
CA GLY A 64 -3.32 12.07 -5.74
C GLY A 64 -4.78 12.02 -5.33
N LEU A 65 -5.41 10.86 -5.54
CA LEU A 65 -6.83 10.62 -5.28
C LEU A 65 -7.06 9.77 -4.03
N ILE A 66 -6.23 8.74 -3.81
CA ILE A 66 -6.39 7.75 -2.74
C ILE A 66 -5.03 7.41 -2.15
N ALA A 67 -4.98 7.11 -0.85
CA ALA A 67 -3.86 6.45 -0.22
C ALA A 67 -4.35 5.27 0.63
N ALA A 68 -3.99 4.04 0.26
CA ALA A 68 -4.29 2.84 1.01
C ALA A 68 -3.05 2.40 1.79
N THR A 69 -3.13 2.36 3.12
CA THR A 69 -1.98 2.01 3.97
C THR A 69 -2.26 0.75 4.78
N THR A 70 -1.33 -0.21 4.74
CA THR A 70 -1.31 -1.39 5.62
C THR A 70 -0.11 -1.30 6.55
N SER A 71 -0.33 -1.49 7.84
CA SER A 71 0.72 -1.56 8.86
C SER A 71 0.56 -2.80 9.73
N LEU A 72 1.66 -3.24 10.37
CA LEU A 72 1.65 -4.38 11.28
C LEU A 72 2.34 -4.02 12.58
N THR A 73 1.62 -4.22 13.70
CA THR A 73 2.17 -4.09 15.04
C THR A 73 2.14 -5.44 15.73
N VAL A 74 3.31 -5.91 16.19
CA VAL A 74 3.45 -7.15 16.97
C VAL A 74 3.86 -6.80 18.39
N LEU A 75 2.98 -7.07 19.34
CA LEU A 75 3.25 -6.92 20.77
C LEU A 75 3.60 -8.28 21.39
N ARG A 76 4.72 -8.36 22.12
CA ARG A 76 5.10 -9.57 22.88
C ARG A 76 5.00 -9.30 24.36
N THR A 77 4.27 -10.15 25.08
CA THR A 77 4.19 -10.12 26.54
C THR A 77 5.05 -11.26 27.10
N ILE A 78 6.06 -10.93 27.90
CA ILE A 78 6.91 -11.92 28.59
C ILE A 78 6.43 -12.01 30.04
N ARG A 79 6.11 -13.22 30.51
CA ARG A 79 5.90 -13.48 31.94
C ARG A 79 7.24 -13.86 32.56
N THR A 80 7.69 -13.07 33.53
CA THR A 80 8.81 -13.46 34.38
C THR A 80 8.32 -14.56 35.32
N LEU A 81 8.95 -15.74 35.27
CA LEU A 81 8.75 -16.76 36.30
C LEU A 81 9.47 -16.26 37.56
N ALA A 82 8.69 -16.06 38.64
CA ALA A 82 9.20 -15.81 39.98
C ALA A 82 9.60 -17.13 40.66
#